data_AF-A0A165DHW8-F1
#
_entry.id   AF-A0A165DHW8-F1
#
_cell.length_a   1.000
_cell.length_b   1.000
_cell.length_c   1.000
_cell.angle_alpha   90.00
_cell.angle_beta   90.00
_cell.angle_gamma   90.00
#
_symmetry.space_group_name_H-M   'P 1'
#
loop_
_entity.id
_entity.type
_entity.pdbx_description
1 polymer ?
#
loop_
_entity_poly.entity_id
_entity_poly.type
_entity_poly.pdbx_seq_one_letter_code
_entity_poly.pdbx_strand_id
1 'polypeptide(L)'
;LALRGLIVAVCTPMPSAADMLTFVQLRSSSSRREAFKTAQGLRRKLQTNSSGELIGGLQLILDVRTRWSSTYAMVTRALDLRSSLEAVLFVPEHEENLACFRITAAGWKRIQDIANILKCAHKGQQRLSADSHPTLFMAIP
;
A
#
# COMPACT_ATOMS: atom_id res chain seq x y z
N LEU A 1 2.01 -0.26 36.97
CA LEU A 1 2.91 -1.08 36.12
C LEU A 1 2.46 -1.26 34.66
N ALA A 2 1.38 -0.61 34.18
CA ALA A 2 0.84 -0.87 32.83
C ALA A 2 1.08 0.23 31.78
N LEU A 3 1.81 1.31 32.10
CA LEU A 3 1.97 2.47 31.21
C LEU A 3 3.34 2.57 30.51
N ARG A 4 4.28 1.67 30.82
CA ARG A 4 5.58 1.59 30.11
C ARG A 4 5.56 0.68 28.89
N GLY A 5 4.51 -0.12 28.69
CA GLY A 5 4.39 -1.06 27.56
C GLY A 5 3.86 -0.43 26.25
N LEU A 6 3.12 0.68 26.31
CA LEU A 6 2.49 1.26 25.12
C LEU A 6 3.38 2.24 24.34
N ILE A 7 4.36 2.87 25.00
CA ILE A 7 5.24 3.85 24.35
C ILE A 7 6.37 3.15 23.56
N VAL A 8 6.71 1.90 23.90
CA VAL A 8 7.70 1.12 23.15
C VAL A 8 7.14 0.56 21.84
N ALA A 9 5.82 0.55 21.65
CA ALA A 9 5.20 0.15 20.38
C ALA A 9 5.28 1.24 19.28
N VAL A 10 5.82 2.43 19.59
CA VAL A 10 5.91 3.57 18.66
C VAL A 10 7.15 3.53 17.76
N CYS A 11 8.10 2.62 18.01
CA CYS A 11 9.34 2.50 17.24
C CYS A 11 9.67 1.05 16.85
N THR A 12 8.73 0.34 16.23
CA THR A 12 9.09 -0.87 15.47
C THR A 12 8.99 -0.56 13.97
N PRO A 13 9.92 -1.07 13.16
CA PRO A 13 10.08 -0.61 11.80
C PRO A 13 8.83 -0.95 11.00
N MET A 14 8.31 0.10 10.35
CA MET A 14 7.56 0.09 9.10
C MET A 14 7.96 -1.09 8.18
N PRO A 15 7.07 -1.50 7.24
CA PRO A 15 7.42 -2.53 6.24
C PRO A 15 8.83 -2.30 5.72
N SER A 16 9.61 -3.38 5.63
CA SER A 16 11.07 -3.30 5.44
C SER A 16 11.42 -2.28 4.35
N ALA A 17 12.48 -1.50 4.53
CA ALA A 17 12.86 -0.46 3.57
C ALA A 17 12.93 -1.00 2.12
N ALA A 18 13.26 -2.28 1.95
CA ALA A 18 13.25 -2.98 0.67
C ALA A 18 11.86 -3.08 0.01
N ASP A 19 10.81 -3.40 0.78
CA ASP A 19 9.44 -3.51 0.25
C ASP A 19 8.94 -2.13 -0.23
N MET A 20 9.26 -1.06 0.51
CA MET A 20 8.91 0.30 0.11
C MET A 20 9.73 0.80 -1.09
N LEU A 21 11.01 0.44 -1.18
CA LEU A 21 11.86 0.75 -2.34
C LEU A 21 11.33 0.14 -3.64
N THR A 22 10.70 -1.03 -3.57
CA THR A 22 10.08 -1.69 -4.73
C THR A 22 9.00 -0.81 -5.37
N PHE A 23 8.09 -0.26 -4.55
CA PHE A 23 7.02 0.61 -5.03
C PHE A 23 7.57 1.92 -5.60
N VAL A 24 8.64 2.46 -4.99
CA VAL A 24 9.35 3.66 -5.47
C VAL A 24 9.94 3.42 -6.86
N GLN A 25 10.62 2.28 -7.04
CA GLN A 25 11.25 1.94 -8.30
C GLN A 25 10.21 1.69 -9.40
N LEU A 26 9.14 0.93 -9.14
CA LEU A 26 8.07 0.70 -10.12
C LEU A 26 7.44 2.01 -10.62
N ARG A 27 7.36 3.06 -9.81
CA ARG A 27 6.77 4.35 -10.19
C ARG A 27 7.76 5.29 -10.89
N SER A 28 9.06 5.15 -10.68
CA SER A 28 10.05 6.14 -11.15
C SER A 28 10.31 6.08 -12.67
N SER A 29 9.94 5.00 -13.35
CA SER A 29 10.09 4.86 -14.81
C SER A 29 8.74 4.91 -15.52
N SER A 30 8.66 5.66 -16.63
CA SER A 30 7.47 5.73 -17.50
C SER A 30 7.13 4.36 -18.10
N SER A 31 8.14 3.61 -18.57
CA SER A 31 7.99 2.25 -19.10
C SER A 31 7.40 1.30 -18.05
N ARG A 32 7.93 1.31 -16.81
CA ARG A 32 7.43 0.47 -15.71
C ARG A 32 5.97 0.82 -15.32
N ARG A 33 5.61 2.12 -15.39
CA ARG A 33 4.23 2.58 -15.15
C ARG A 33 3.27 2.10 -16.24
N GLU A 34 3.70 2.07 -17.49
CA GLU A 34 2.89 1.57 -18.61
C GLU A 34 2.70 0.06 -18.54
N ALA A 35 3.77 -0.70 -18.30
CA ALA A 35 3.69 -2.14 -18.06
C ALA A 35 2.72 -2.49 -16.92
N PHE A 36 2.77 -1.71 -15.83
CA PHE A 36 1.85 -1.87 -14.70
C PHE A 36 0.39 -1.57 -15.07
N LYS A 37 0.11 -0.53 -15.86
CA LYS A 37 -1.24 -0.25 -16.37
C LYS A 37 -1.74 -1.42 -17.24
N THR A 38 -0.93 -1.89 -18.18
CA THR A 38 -1.29 -3.02 -19.06
C THR A 38 -1.61 -4.28 -18.26
N ALA A 39 -0.78 -4.64 -17.28
CA ALA A 39 -1.02 -5.76 -16.38
C ALA A 39 -2.33 -5.60 -15.59
N GLN A 40 -2.65 -4.38 -15.18
CA GLN A 40 -3.90 -4.10 -14.47
C GLN A 40 -5.13 -4.28 -15.37
N GLY A 41 -5.09 -3.78 -16.61
CA GLY A 41 -6.16 -3.95 -17.58
C GLY A 41 -6.46 -5.42 -17.84
N LEU A 42 -5.42 -6.22 -18.05
CA LEU A 42 -5.53 -7.65 -18.35
C LEU A 42 -6.08 -8.46 -17.17
N ARG A 43 -5.56 -8.22 -15.95
CA ARG A 43 -5.90 -9.03 -14.77
C ARG A 43 -7.22 -8.65 -14.12
N ARG A 44 -7.59 -7.37 -14.13
CA ARG A 44 -8.82 -6.87 -13.52
C ARG A 44 -9.98 -6.73 -14.53
N LYS A 45 -9.76 -7.11 -15.79
CA LYS A 45 -10.75 -7.01 -16.89
C LYS A 45 -11.34 -5.59 -17.00
N LEU A 46 -10.48 -4.58 -16.88
CA LEU A 46 -10.91 -3.19 -16.89
C LEU A 46 -11.20 -2.74 -18.32
N GLN A 47 -12.25 -1.92 -18.47
CA GLN A 47 -12.60 -1.32 -19.75
C GLN A 47 -11.66 -0.16 -20.06
N THR A 48 -11.32 0.01 -21.34
CA THR A 48 -10.63 1.20 -21.85
C THR A 48 -11.65 2.22 -22.34
N ASN A 49 -11.43 3.50 -22.02
CA ASN A 49 -12.20 4.58 -22.63
C ASN A 49 -11.83 4.77 -24.10
N SER A 50 -12.54 5.65 -24.80
CA SER A 50 -12.28 6.03 -26.19
C SER A 50 -10.89 6.66 -26.41
N SER A 51 -10.22 7.08 -25.34
CA SER A 51 -8.85 7.65 -25.34
C SER A 51 -7.75 6.61 -25.05
N GLY A 52 -8.11 5.33 -24.84
CA GLY A 52 -7.15 4.26 -24.53
C GLY A 52 -6.71 4.18 -23.06
N GLU A 53 -7.31 4.98 -22.17
CA GLU A 53 -7.05 4.91 -20.73
C GLU A 53 -7.96 3.90 -20.02
N LEU A 54 -7.40 3.18 -19.04
CA LEU A 54 -8.12 2.19 -18.25
C LEU A 54 -9.06 2.84 -17.23
N ILE A 55 -10.36 2.63 -17.39
CA ILE A 55 -11.39 3.05 -16.46
C ILE A 55 -11.28 2.17 -15.20
N GLY A 56 -11.04 2.79 -14.03
CA GLY A 56 -10.78 2.07 -12.78
C GLY A 56 -9.31 1.65 -12.57
N GLY A 57 -8.39 2.15 -13.39
CA GLY A 57 -6.95 2.02 -13.17
C GLY A 57 -6.52 2.61 -11.82
N LEU A 58 -5.74 1.86 -11.02
CA LEU A 58 -5.27 2.27 -9.71
C LEU A 58 -3.76 2.42 -9.78
N GLN A 59 -3.22 3.63 -9.63
CA GLN A 59 -1.78 3.85 -9.46
C GLN A 59 -1.28 3.47 -8.05
N LEU A 60 -0.03 3.03 -7.90
CA LEU A 60 0.58 2.91 -6.58
C LEU A 60 0.66 4.29 -5.91
N ILE A 61 0.14 4.40 -4.69
CA ILE A 61 0.20 5.63 -3.89
C ILE A 61 1.60 5.68 -3.27
N LEU A 62 2.32 6.75 -3.56
CA LEU A 62 3.61 7.05 -2.97
C LEU A 62 3.52 8.45 -2.39
N ASP A 63 3.26 8.51 -1.09
CA ASP A 63 3.42 9.76 -0.37
C ASP A 63 3.96 9.54 1.04
N VAL A 64 5.04 10.29 1.32
CA VAL A 64 5.87 10.22 2.52
C VAL A 64 5.73 11.56 3.25
N ARG A 65 4.77 11.63 4.17
CA ARG A 65 4.87 12.27 5.50
C ARG A 65 3.86 11.58 6.43
N THR A 66 4.32 10.51 7.05
CA THR A 66 3.94 10.01 8.39
C THR A 66 2.52 10.30 8.86
N ARG A 67 1.53 9.67 8.22
CA ARG A 67 0.24 9.36 8.86
C ARG A 67 -0.06 7.89 8.58
N TRP A 68 -0.16 7.08 9.63
CA TRP A 68 -0.74 5.73 9.67
C TRP A 68 -1.89 5.46 8.67
N SER A 69 -2.74 6.46 8.39
CA SER A 69 -3.78 6.40 7.35
C SER A 69 -3.27 6.29 5.90
N SER A 70 -2.20 6.99 5.51
CA SER A 70 -1.62 6.87 4.17
C SER A 70 -0.89 5.55 4.00
N THR A 71 -0.17 5.10 5.03
CA THR A 71 0.45 3.77 5.06
C THR A 71 -0.59 2.66 4.97
N TYR A 72 -1.72 2.79 5.69
CA TYR A 72 -2.86 1.87 5.58
C TYR A 72 -3.39 1.81 4.14
N ALA A 73 -3.62 2.97 3.51
CA ALA A 73 -4.10 3.04 2.13
C ALA A 73 -3.10 2.43 1.13
N MET A 74 -1.80 2.68 1.29
CA MET A 74 -0.74 2.12 0.46
C MET A 74 -0.69 0.60 0.56
N VAL A 75 -0.65 0.07 1.79
CA VAL A 75 -0.57 -1.37 2.05
C VAL A 75 -1.83 -2.09 1.57
N THR A 76 -3.02 -1.55 1.86
CA THR A 76 -4.29 -2.12 1.39
C THR A 76 -4.33 -2.17 -0.13
N ARG A 77 -3.89 -1.11 -0.80
CA ARG A 77 -3.84 -1.05 -2.26
C ARG A 77 -2.81 -2.01 -2.86
N ALA A 78 -1.67 -2.21 -2.19
CA ALA A 78 -0.70 -3.23 -2.60
C ALA A 78 -1.27 -4.65 -2.51
N LEU A 79 -2.06 -4.94 -1.47
CA LEU A 79 -2.77 -6.22 -1.32
C LEU A 79 -3.80 -6.42 -2.44
N ASP A 80 -4.59 -5.39 -2.77
CA ASP A 80 -5.57 -5.43 -3.87
C ASP A 80 -4.91 -5.65 -5.24
N LEU A 81 -3.66 -5.16 -5.39
CA LEU A 81 -2.89 -5.21 -6.63
C LEU A 81 -1.90 -6.37 -6.66
N ARG A 82 -1.92 -7.27 -5.67
CA ARG A 82 -0.97 -8.39 -5.55
C ARG A 82 -0.83 -9.19 -6.85
N SER A 83 -1.94 -9.58 -7.46
CA SER A 83 -1.92 -10.35 -8.72
C SER A 83 -1.29 -9.60 -9.88
N SER A 84 -1.47 -8.27 -9.94
CA SER A 84 -0.87 -7.42 -10.97
C SER A 84 0.62 -7.20 -10.71
N LEU A 85 1.01 -7.04 -9.45
CA LEU A 85 2.41 -6.90 -9.04
C LEU A 85 3.19 -8.19 -9.34
N GLU A 86 2.64 -9.34 -8.95
CA GLU A 86 3.23 -10.64 -9.29
C GLU A 86 3.34 -10.80 -10.82
N ALA A 87 2.33 -10.44 -11.60
CA ALA A 87 2.39 -10.51 -13.06
C ALA A 87 3.51 -9.66 -13.68
N VAL A 88 3.74 -8.44 -13.18
CA VAL A 88 4.85 -7.58 -13.66
C VAL A 88 6.22 -8.15 -13.31
N LEU A 89 6.33 -8.86 -12.18
CA LEU A 89 7.56 -9.54 -11.75
C LEU A 89 7.90 -10.80 -12.57
N PHE A 90 6.98 -11.28 -13.41
CA PHE A 90 7.18 -12.40 -14.34
C PHE A 90 7.41 -11.95 -15.78
N VAL A 91 7.42 -10.65 -16.07
CA VAL A 91 7.76 -10.13 -17.41
C VAL A 91 9.29 -10.25 -17.60
N PRO A 92 9.78 -10.97 -18.63
CA PRO A 92 11.21 -11.22 -18.83
C PRO A 92 12.06 -9.95 -18.87
N GLU A 93 11.53 -8.87 -19.47
CA GLU A 93 12.21 -7.56 -19.58
C GLU A 93 12.47 -6.87 -18.23
N HIS A 94 11.76 -7.28 -17.18
CA HIS A 94 11.87 -6.69 -15.86
C HIS A 94 12.29 -7.68 -14.78
N GLU A 95 12.42 -8.97 -15.12
CA GLU A 95 12.75 -10.03 -14.18
C GLU A 95 14.13 -9.81 -13.56
N GLU A 96 15.16 -9.49 -14.34
CA GLU A 96 16.53 -9.30 -13.82
C GLU A 96 16.62 -8.15 -12.79
N ASN A 97 15.89 -7.05 -13.03
CA ASN A 97 15.93 -5.86 -12.19
C ASN A 97 14.93 -5.90 -11.02
N LEU A 98 13.86 -6.70 -11.12
CA LEU A 98 12.80 -6.77 -10.11
C LEU A 98 12.78 -8.09 -9.33
N ALA A 99 13.56 -9.10 -9.72
CA ALA A 99 13.66 -10.37 -9.00
C ALA A 99 14.05 -10.18 -7.53
N CYS A 100 14.93 -9.22 -7.25
CA CYS A 100 15.36 -8.88 -5.88
C CYS A 100 14.23 -8.28 -5.02
N PHE A 101 13.14 -7.83 -5.64
CA PHE A 101 11.99 -7.24 -4.97
C PHE A 101 10.78 -8.19 -4.92
N ARG A 102 10.97 -9.49 -5.21
CA ARG A 102 9.91 -10.49 -5.10
C ARG A 102 9.48 -10.65 -3.64
N ILE A 103 8.23 -10.30 -3.37
CA ILE A 103 7.61 -10.48 -2.07
C ILE A 103 7.17 -11.94 -1.94
N THR A 104 7.76 -12.66 -0.98
CA THR A 104 7.38 -14.04 -0.67
C THR A 104 5.97 -14.12 -0.09
N ALA A 105 5.34 -15.30 -0.12
CA ALA A 105 4.03 -15.50 0.52
C ALA A 105 4.03 -15.11 2.00
N ALA A 106 5.14 -15.36 2.71
CA ALA A 106 5.33 -14.91 4.09
C ALA A 106 5.42 -13.38 4.19
N GLY A 107 6.05 -12.71 3.22
CA GLY A 107 6.07 -11.25 3.12
C GLY A 107 4.66 -10.68 2.95
N TRP A 108 3.86 -11.24 2.04
CA TRP A 108 2.46 -10.85 1.85
C TRP A 108 1.62 -11.03 3.11
N LYS A 109 1.85 -12.11 3.87
CA LYS A 109 1.19 -12.32 5.16
C LYS A 109 1.54 -11.21 6.16
N ARG A 110 2.83 -10.85 6.29
CA ARG A 110 3.25 -9.74 7.17
C ARG A 110 2.61 -8.41 6.75
N ILE A 111 2.54 -8.14 5.45
CA ILE A 111 1.89 -6.95 4.90
C ILE A 111 0.39 -6.93 5.28
N GLN A 112 -0.29 -8.07 5.20
CA GLN A 112 -1.68 -8.23 5.63
C GLN A 112 -1.87 -7.99 7.14
N ASP A 113 -0.95 -8.50 7.96
CA ASP A 113 -1.00 -8.31 9.42
C ASP A 113 -0.82 -6.83 9.78
N ILE A 114 0.12 -6.14 9.12
CA ILE A 114 0.32 -4.69 9.27
C ILE A 114 -0.94 -3.93 8.84
N ALA A 115 -1.57 -4.32 7.72
CA ALA A 115 -2.82 -3.72 7.27
C ALA A 115 -3.92 -3.83 8.33
N ASN A 116 -4.03 -4.99 8.99
CA ASN A 116 -5.03 -5.24 10.04
C ASN A 116 -4.82 -4.35 11.27
N ILE A 117 -3.58 -4.18 11.71
CA ILE A 117 -3.24 -3.28 12.83
C ILE A 117 -3.58 -1.83 12.45
N LEU A 118 -3.15 -1.40 11.27
CA LEU A 118 -3.37 -0.04 10.78
C LEU A 118 -4.85 0.26 10.50
N LYS A 119 -5.69 -0.76 10.29
CA LYS A 119 -7.15 -0.59 10.09
C LYS A 119 -7.85 -0.05 11.32
N CYS A 120 -7.53 -0.58 12.51
CA CYS A 120 -8.12 -0.12 13.78
C CYS A 120 -7.80 1.36 14.00
N ALA A 121 -6.54 1.64 13.78
CA ALA A 121 -5.92 2.94 13.76
C ALA A 121 -6.63 3.93 12.82
N HIS A 122 -6.72 3.60 11.53
CA HIS A 122 -7.38 4.41 10.51
C HIS A 122 -8.85 4.69 10.85
N LYS A 123 -9.59 3.68 11.34
CA LYS A 123 -11.00 3.84 11.78
C LYS A 123 -11.14 4.82 12.94
N GLY A 124 -10.24 4.77 13.92
CA GLY A 124 -10.20 5.73 15.03
C GLY A 124 -10.00 7.15 14.52
N GLN A 125 -9.01 7.35 13.62
CA GLN A 125 -8.78 8.65 13.01
C GLN A 125 -10.01 9.18 12.27
N GLN A 126 -10.64 8.34 11.44
CA GLN A 126 -11.82 8.74 10.66
C GLN A 126 -12.98 9.15 11.57
N ARG A 127 -13.24 8.42 12.65
CA ARG A 127 -14.28 8.79 13.62
C ARG A 127 -14.00 10.13 14.29
N LEU A 128 -12.75 10.38 14.70
CA LEU A 128 -12.38 11.66 15.33
C LEU A 128 -12.36 12.84 14.34
N SER A 129 -12.18 12.57 13.05
CA SER A 129 -12.08 13.59 11.99
C SER A 129 -13.39 13.86 11.25
N ALA A 130 -14.41 13.00 11.42
CA ALA A 130 -15.68 13.10 10.71
C ALA A 130 -16.68 14.07 11.35
N ASP A 131 -16.42 14.53 12.57
CA ASP A 131 -17.33 15.38 13.32
C ASP A 131 -17.00 16.87 13.14
N SER A 132 -18.02 17.69 12.87
CA SER A 132 -17.93 19.16 12.92
C SER A 132 -17.86 19.72 14.35
N HIS A 133 -17.91 18.86 15.37
CA HIS A 133 -17.93 19.19 16.79
C HIS A 133 -16.68 18.62 17.48
N PRO A 134 -16.22 19.21 18.61
CA PRO A 134 -15.01 18.76 19.28
C PRO A 134 -15.10 17.30 19.77
N THR A 135 -14.32 16.42 19.13
CA THR A 135 -14.24 14.98 19.40
C THR A 135 -13.25 14.60 20.50
N LEU A 136 -12.67 15.60 21.20
CA LEU A 136 -11.64 15.38 22.22
C LEU A 136 -12.11 14.42 23.33
N PHE A 137 -13.39 14.50 23.71
CA PHE A 137 -13.94 13.65 24.76
C PHE A 137 -14.04 12.16 24.36
N MET A 138 -13.97 11.86 23.06
CA MET A 138 -13.94 10.48 22.54
C MET A 138 -12.53 9.90 22.44
N ALA A 139 -11.50 10.72 22.65
CA ALA A 139 -10.10 10.32 22.53
C ALA A 139 -9.49 9.78 23.84
N ILE A 140 -10.14 10.02 24.98
CA ILE A 140 -9.69 9.60 26.31
C ILE A 140 -10.71 8.57 26.84
N PRO A 141 -10.29 7.36 27.24
CA PRO A 141 -11.19 6.35 27.81
C PRO A 141 -11.76 6.74 29.18
#